data_AF-A0A329RCY6-F1
#
_entry.id   AF-A0A329RCY6-F1
#
_cell.length_a   1.000
_cell.length_b   1.000
_cell.length_c   1.000
_cell.angle_alpha   90.00
_cell.angle_beta   90.00
_cell.angle_gamma   90.00
#
_symmetry.space_group_name_H-M   'P 1'
#
loop_
_entity.id
_entity.type
_entity.pdbx_description
1 polymer ?
#
loop_
_entity_poly.entity_id
_entity_poly.type
_entity_poly.pdbx_seq_one_letter_code
_entity_poly.pdbx_strand_id
1 'polypeptide(L)'
;MMSATTLNLNPTTLQLRGVAITASASELNPLSGVVAGSAGNSKALVLSSAGSISGINALSAACVSTAGDITCGGAINGFLAYGNQANTTTVGSLTELGIHSTPTNEYFSITGSGLDYLDGSYTRMLTFLGSNLTPV
;
A
#
# COMPACT_ATOMS: atom_id res chain seq x y z
N MET A 1 44.00 -11.99 -33.11
CA MET A 1 42.94 -11.08 -33.60
C MET A 1 42.60 -10.13 -32.47
N MET A 2 42.65 -8.80 -32.67
CA MET A 2 42.24 -7.86 -31.63
C MET A 2 40.72 -7.94 -31.45
N SER A 3 40.26 -8.31 -30.26
CA SER A 3 38.86 -8.13 -29.88
C SER A 3 38.70 -6.68 -29.44
N ALA A 4 38.14 -5.83 -30.29
CA ALA A 4 37.77 -4.49 -29.86
C ALA A 4 36.65 -4.60 -28.82
N THR A 5 36.93 -4.24 -27.57
CA THR A 5 35.95 -4.29 -26.46
C THR A 5 35.08 -3.05 -26.39
N THR A 6 35.44 -1.99 -27.12
CA THR A 6 34.78 -0.68 -27.09
C THR A 6 34.77 -0.08 -28.48
N LEU A 7 33.62 0.45 -28.90
CA LEU A 7 33.45 1.23 -30.12
C LEU A 7 33.22 2.70 -29.73
N ASN A 8 34.17 3.59 -30.05
CA ASN A 8 34.06 5.02 -29.79
C ASN A 8 33.62 5.75 -31.07
N LEU A 9 32.43 6.34 -31.05
CA LEU A 9 31.85 7.09 -32.17
C LEU A 9 31.41 8.46 -31.66
N ASN A 10 31.71 9.53 -32.40
CA ASN A 10 31.24 10.90 -32.11
C ASN A 10 30.36 11.43 -33.27
N PRO A 11 29.25 10.76 -33.61
CA PRO A 11 28.37 11.23 -34.67
C PRO A 11 27.47 12.35 -34.15
N THR A 12 26.98 13.19 -35.04
CA THR A 12 25.91 14.15 -34.70
C THR A 12 24.55 13.46 -34.51
N THR A 13 24.39 12.23 -35.02
CA THR A 13 23.19 11.39 -34.85
C THR A 13 23.58 9.91 -34.79
N LEU A 14 22.92 9.14 -33.92
CA LEU A 14 23.01 7.68 -33.90
C LEU A 14 21.72 7.10 -34.50
N GLN A 15 21.82 6.15 -35.42
CA GLN A 15 20.66 5.48 -36.03
C GLN A 15 20.76 3.96 -35.90
N LEU A 16 19.63 3.30 -35.67
CA LEU A 16 19.51 1.84 -35.72
C LEU A 16 18.45 1.47 -36.75
N ARG A 17 18.85 0.69 -37.77
CA ARG A 17 17.95 0.26 -38.87
C ARG A 17 17.21 1.43 -39.54
N GLY A 18 17.87 2.58 -39.67
CA GLY A 18 17.32 3.79 -40.29
C GLY A 18 16.47 4.68 -39.37
N VAL A 19 16.32 4.32 -38.08
CA VAL A 19 15.61 5.13 -37.10
C VAL A 19 16.62 5.87 -36.23
N ALA A 20 16.49 7.19 -36.15
CA ALA A 20 17.34 8.01 -35.29
C ALA A 20 16.99 7.83 -33.81
N ILE A 21 18.03 7.68 -33.00
CA ILE A 21 17.94 7.72 -31.54
C ILE A 21 18.06 9.18 -31.11
N THR A 22 17.04 9.70 -30.44
CA THR A 22 17.00 11.09 -29.94
C THR A 22 17.49 11.24 -28.51
N ALA A 23 17.47 10.16 -27.72
CA ALA A 23 17.96 10.15 -26.34
C ALA A 23 19.49 10.25 -26.28
N SER A 24 19.99 11.03 -25.33
CA SER A 24 21.40 11.08 -24.97
C SER A 24 21.86 9.77 -24.29
N ALA A 25 23.17 9.55 -24.24
CA ALA A 25 23.73 8.39 -23.54
C ALA A 25 23.30 8.36 -22.06
N SER A 26 23.21 9.51 -21.39
CA SER A 26 22.77 9.61 -20.00
C SER A 26 21.33 9.17 -19.79
N GLU A 27 20.45 9.38 -20.77
CA GLU A 27 19.06 8.93 -20.72
C GLU A 27 18.92 7.43 -21.02
N LEU A 28 19.83 6.85 -21.82
CA LEU A 28 19.84 5.42 -22.16
C LEU A 28 20.55 4.55 -21.11
N ASN A 29 21.59 5.07 -20.45
CA ASN A 29 22.40 4.32 -19.48
C ASN A 29 21.60 3.71 -18.30
N PRO A 30 20.49 4.30 -17.82
CA PRO A 30 19.61 3.68 -16.82
C PRO A 30 18.96 2.36 -17.26
N LEU A 31 18.90 2.03 -18.56
CA LEU A 31 18.39 0.74 -19.04
C LEU A 31 19.43 -0.38 -18.95
N SER A 32 20.73 -0.03 -18.87
CA SER A 32 21.79 -1.03 -18.84
C SER A 32 21.72 -1.88 -17.57
N GLY A 33 21.61 -3.20 -17.72
CA GLY A 33 21.54 -4.15 -16.62
C GLY A 33 20.21 -4.20 -15.87
N VAL A 34 19.13 -3.63 -16.43
CA VAL A 34 17.78 -3.75 -15.86
C VAL A 34 17.35 -5.22 -15.86
N VAL A 35 16.82 -5.68 -14.71
CA VAL A 35 16.18 -6.99 -14.56
C VAL A 35 14.67 -6.76 -14.43
N ALA A 36 13.89 -7.28 -15.38
CA ALA A 36 12.44 -7.13 -15.39
C ALA A 36 11.83 -7.64 -14.07
N GLY A 37 10.98 -6.82 -13.44
CA GLY A 37 10.34 -7.13 -12.16
C GLY A 37 11.13 -6.79 -10.90
N SER A 38 12.37 -6.30 -11.01
CA SER A 38 13.17 -5.84 -9.86
C SER A 38 13.60 -4.39 -10.04
N ALA A 39 13.28 -3.55 -9.06
CA ALA A 39 13.80 -2.20 -8.99
C ALA A 39 15.31 -2.24 -8.68
N GLY A 40 16.10 -1.58 -9.52
CA GLY A 40 17.54 -1.36 -9.30
C GLY A 40 17.81 0.12 -9.02
N ASN A 41 18.75 0.42 -8.12
CA ASN A 41 19.13 1.80 -7.82
C ASN A 41 19.66 2.50 -9.07
N SER A 42 19.17 3.72 -9.34
CA SER A 42 19.55 4.53 -10.50
C SER A 42 19.31 3.85 -11.85
N LYS A 43 18.28 3.00 -11.94
CA LYS A 43 17.86 2.30 -13.16
C LYS A 43 16.41 2.59 -13.49
N ALA A 44 16.06 2.36 -14.75
CA ALA A 44 14.66 2.36 -15.16
C ALA A 44 13.90 1.17 -14.54
N LEU A 45 12.60 1.33 -14.35
CA LEU A 45 11.70 0.26 -13.92
C LEU A 45 11.06 -0.40 -15.15
N VAL A 46 11.11 -1.73 -15.21
CA VAL A 46 10.47 -2.53 -16.26
C VAL A 46 9.66 -3.63 -15.59
N LEU A 47 8.39 -3.76 -16.00
CA LEU A 47 7.50 -4.79 -15.48
C LEU A 47 8.04 -6.19 -15.80
N SER A 48 7.80 -7.14 -14.88
CA SER A 48 7.97 -8.56 -15.18
C SER A 48 6.94 -9.03 -16.22
N SER A 49 7.09 -10.28 -16.70
CA SER A 49 6.08 -10.92 -17.54
C SER A 49 4.71 -11.07 -16.86
N ALA A 50 4.65 -10.96 -15.53
CA ALA A 50 3.43 -10.96 -14.74
C ALA A 50 2.89 -9.53 -14.47
N GLY A 51 3.54 -8.48 -14.98
CA GLY A 51 3.11 -7.09 -14.75
C GLY A 51 3.52 -6.52 -13.38
N SER A 52 4.36 -7.20 -12.61
CA SER A 52 4.76 -6.80 -11.25
C SER A 52 6.16 -6.18 -11.20
N ILE A 53 6.41 -5.38 -10.16
CA ILE A 53 7.73 -4.86 -9.74
C ILE A 53 7.91 -5.12 -8.23
N SER A 54 9.12 -5.52 -7.85
CA SER A 54 9.56 -5.68 -6.45
C SER A 54 10.76 -4.78 -6.15
N GLY A 55 11.08 -4.57 -4.86
CA GLY A 55 12.31 -3.88 -4.44
C GLY A 55 12.23 -2.34 -4.39
N ILE A 56 11.03 -1.76 -4.53
CA ILE A 56 10.83 -0.32 -4.30
C ILE A 56 10.87 -0.06 -2.79
N ASN A 57 11.88 0.69 -2.33
CA ASN A 57 12.05 1.05 -0.91
C ASN A 57 11.02 2.10 -0.44
N ALA A 58 10.76 3.11 -1.28
CA ALA A 58 9.80 4.16 -0.99
C ALA A 58 9.08 4.61 -2.26
N LEU A 59 7.76 4.78 -2.16
CA LEU A 59 6.91 5.33 -3.22
C LEU A 59 6.22 6.59 -2.70
N SER A 60 6.58 7.74 -3.25
CA SER A 60 5.84 8.98 -3.04
C SER A 60 4.91 9.19 -4.24
N ALA A 61 3.62 8.98 -4.02
CA ALA A 61 2.59 9.15 -5.03
C ALA A 61 1.47 10.03 -4.46
N ALA A 62 0.91 10.91 -5.29
CA ALA A 62 -0.23 11.73 -4.87
C ALA A 62 -1.50 10.89 -4.62
N CYS A 63 -1.63 9.77 -5.33
CA CYS A 63 -2.74 8.82 -5.20
C CYS A 63 -2.28 7.43 -5.64
N VAL A 64 -2.81 6.38 -4.99
CA VAL A 64 -2.66 4.98 -5.38
C VAL A 64 -4.06 4.39 -5.56
N SER A 65 -4.35 3.91 -6.77
CA SER A 65 -5.62 3.24 -7.11
C SER A 65 -5.32 1.81 -7.53
N THR A 66 -6.04 0.85 -6.93
CA THR A 66 -5.89 -0.58 -7.20
C THR A 66 -7.25 -1.17 -7.59
N ALA A 67 -7.26 -2.11 -8.52
CA ALA A 67 -8.47 -2.86 -8.86
C ALA A 67 -8.75 -4.01 -7.89
N GLY A 68 -7.74 -4.40 -7.09
CA GLY A 68 -7.85 -5.42 -6.04
C GLY A 68 -7.41 -4.89 -4.69
N ASP A 69 -7.19 -5.81 -3.76
CA ASP A 69 -6.88 -5.50 -2.37
C ASP A 69 -5.51 -4.84 -2.19
N ILE A 70 -5.39 -4.02 -1.14
CA ILE A 70 -4.12 -3.50 -0.65
C ILE A 70 -3.74 -4.29 0.59
N THR A 71 -2.69 -5.10 0.50
CA THR A 71 -2.12 -5.81 1.65
C THR A 71 -0.95 -4.99 2.22
N CYS A 72 -1.07 -4.54 3.46
CA CYS A 72 -0.01 -3.84 4.19
C CYS A 72 0.59 -4.75 5.28
N GLY A 73 1.90 -4.97 5.24
CA GLY A 73 2.60 -5.70 6.31
C GLY A 73 2.81 -4.89 7.59
N GLY A 74 2.58 -3.58 7.54
CA GLY A 74 2.71 -2.65 8.66
C GLY A 74 1.41 -1.86 8.90
N ALA A 75 1.54 -0.65 9.43
CA ALA A 75 0.40 0.22 9.71
C ALA A 75 0.00 1.08 8.49
N ILE A 76 -1.30 1.34 8.34
CA ILE A 76 -1.83 2.42 7.52
C ILE A 76 -2.09 3.62 8.44
N ASN A 77 -1.19 4.60 8.43
CA ASN A 77 -1.32 5.82 9.24
C ASN A 77 -2.24 6.84 8.55
N GLY A 78 -3.48 6.46 8.27
CA GLY A 78 -4.43 7.27 7.50
C GLY A 78 -5.88 6.82 7.66
N PHE A 79 -6.78 7.53 6.99
CA PHE A 79 -8.22 7.28 7.05
C PHE A 79 -8.65 6.26 5.98
N LEU A 80 -9.31 5.16 6.39
CA LEU A 80 -9.59 4.02 5.50
C LEU A 80 -10.84 4.17 4.61
N ALA A 81 -11.87 4.95 4.96
CA ALA A 81 -13.00 5.26 4.06
C ALA A 81 -14.02 6.22 4.69
N TYR A 82 -14.73 6.99 3.85
CA TYR A 82 -15.86 7.87 4.22
C TYR A 82 -17.24 7.15 4.24
N GLY A 83 -17.29 5.81 4.11
CA GLY A 83 -18.52 5.02 3.98
C GLY A 83 -18.53 3.74 4.83
N ASN A 84 -19.62 2.96 4.75
CA ASN A 84 -19.78 1.72 5.51
C ASN A 84 -18.73 0.66 5.12
N GLN A 85 -17.94 0.19 6.09
CA GLN A 85 -16.87 -0.78 5.90
C GLN A 85 -17.38 -2.21 6.12
N ALA A 86 -18.26 -2.69 5.24
CA ALA A 86 -18.94 -3.98 5.41
C ALA A 86 -18.00 -5.21 5.47
N ASN A 87 -16.76 -5.06 5.01
CA ASN A 87 -15.76 -6.13 4.95
C ASN A 87 -14.74 -6.09 6.09
N THR A 88 -14.85 -5.15 7.04
CA THR A 88 -14.07 -5.22 8.29
C THR A 88 -14.69 -6.29 9.19
N THR A 89 -14.35 -7.56 8.93
CA THR A 89 -14.91 -8.72 9.68
C THR A 89 -14.11 -9.06 10.94
N THR A 90 -12.89 -8.55 11.04
CA THR A 90 -12.03 -8.77 12.20
C THR A 90 -11.07 -7.60 12.34
N VAL A 91 -10.89 -7.13 13.57
CA VAL A 91 -9.84 -6.21 13.97
C VAL A 91 -8.89 -6.97 14.90
N GLY A 92 -7.60 -6.67 14.84
CA GLY A 92 -6.63 -7.20 15.80
C GLY A 92 -6.85 -6.63 17.21
N SER A 93 -5.87 -6.80 18.10
CA SER A 93 -5.89 -6.14 19.41
C SER A 93 -5.87 -4.62 19.23
N LEU A 94 -6.95 -3.97 19.64
CA LEU A 94 -7.06 -2.51 19.66
C LEU A 94 -6.56 -1.99 21.01
N THR A 95 -5.59 -1.08 20.99
CA THR A 95 -5.24 -0.31 22.20
C THR A 95 -6.28 0.78 22.48
N GLU A 96 -6.97 1.26 21.44
CA GLU A 96 -8.06 2.23 21.50
C GLU A 96 -8.99 2.06 20.29
N LEU A 97 -10.30 2.30 20.49
CA LEU A 97 -11.31 2.43 19.45
C LEU A 97 -12.07 3.74 19.66
N GLY A 98 -11.70 4.78 18.92
CA GLY A 98 -12.40 6.06 18.95
C GLY A 98 -13.59 6.09 18.00
N ILE A 99 -14.81 6.14 18.51
CA ILE A 99 -16.02 6.36 17.71
C ILE A 99 -16.24 7.88 17.60
N HIS A 100 -15.72 8.52 16.55
CA HIS A 100 -15.71 9.98 16.36
C HIS A 100 -16.90 10.54 15.56
N SER A 101 -18.05 9.87 15.59
CA SER A 101 -19.29 10.47 15.09
C SER A 101 -20.13 10.90 16.28
N THR A 102 -20.78 12.07 16.19
CA THR A 102 -21.91 12.46 17.03
C THR A 102 -23.23 12.05 16.35
N PRO A 103 -23.66 10.76 16.38
CA PRO A 103 -25.01 10.42 16.01
C PRO A 103 -25.94 10.86 17.15
N THR A 104 -27.09 11.41 16.79
CA THR A 104 -28.14 11.85 17.71
C THR A 104 -28.78 10.71 18.53
N ASN A 105 -28.33 9.46 18.32
CA ASN A 105 -28.76 8.24 19.02
C ASN A 105 -27.52 7.33 19.22
N GLU A 106 -26.74 7.59 20.26
CA GLU A 106 -25.56 6.80 20.64
C GLU A 106 -25.97 5.43 21.21
N TYR A 107 -25.79 4.36 20.43
CA TYR A 107 -25.63 3.03 20.98
C TYR A 107 -24.38 2.38 20.39
N PHE A 108 -23.45 1.98 21.27
CA PHE A 108 -22.49 0.94 20.94
C PHE A 108 -23.27 -0.38 20.81
N SER A 109 -23.81 -0.64 19.62
CA SER A 109 -24.56 -1.87 19.34
C SER A 109 -23.58 -2.98 19.00
N ILE A 110 -23.43 -3.93 19.92
CA ILE A 110 -22.78 -5.21 19.61
C ILE A 110 -23.92 -6.20 19.30
N THR A 111 -23.97 -6.70 18.08
CA THR A 111 -24.89 -7.80 17.70
C THR A 111 -24.04 -9.04 17.47
N GLY A 112 -24.14 -10.03 18.36
CA GLY A 112 -23.53 -11.34 18.14
C GLY A 112 -24.30 -12.12 17.07
N SER A 113 -23.60 -12.92 16.24
CA SER A 113 -24.23 -13.87 15.32
C SER A 113 -23.81 -15.30 15.70
N GLY A 114 -24.77 -16.21 15.85
CA GLY A 114 -24.56 -17.54 16.43
C GLY A 114 -24.91 -17.59 17.92
N LEU A 115 -24.76 -18.75 18.57
CA LEU A 115 -25.04 -18.95 20.01
C LEU A 115 -24.14 -18.13 20.96
N ASP A 116 -23.36 -17.18 20.44
CA ASP A 116 -22.53 -16.26 21.21
C ASP A 116 -23.38 -15.06 21.65
N TYR A 117 -24.11 -15.35 22.72
CA TYR A 117 -24.92 -14.47 23.54
C TYR A 117 -24.27 -13.12 23.87
N LEU A 118 -24.99 -12.03 23.56
CA LEU A 118 -24.85 -10.77 24.29
C LEU A 118 -26.08 -10.41 25.16
N ASP A 119 -27.19 -11.15 25.05
CA ASP A 119 -28.38 -10.93 25.88
C ASP A 119 -29.11 -12.18 26.39
N GLY A 120 -28.62 -13.39 26.09
CA GLY A 120 -29.28 -14.60 26.57
C GLY A 120 -28.93 -14.94 28.01
N SER A 121 -29.72 -14.39 28.91
CA SER A 121 -30.18 -14.99 30.18
C SER A 121 -29.16 -15.50 31.21
N TYR A 122 -27.85 -15.29 31.03
CA TYR A 122 -26.86 -15.43 32.10
C TYR A 122 -26.03 -14.15 32.18
N THR A 123 -26.21 -13.42 33.29
CA THR A 123 -25.56 -12.15 33.61
C THR A 123 -24.04 -12.17 33.40
N ARG A 124 -23.58 -11.60 32.29
CA ARG A 124 -22.26 -10.95 32.19
C ARG A 124 -22.50 -9.53 31.71
N MET A 125 -22.78 -8.65 32.67
CA MET A 125 -22.94 -7.22 32.47
C MET A 125 -21.62 -6.64 31.95
N LEU A 126 -21.63 -5.92 30.83
CA LEU A 126 -20.52 -5.03 30.49
C LEU A 126 -20.39 -4.04 31.65
N THR A 127 -19.35 -4.19 32.46
CA THR A 127 -19.06 -3.29 33.58
C THR A 127 -18.18 -2.17 33.06
N PHE A 128 -18.75 -0.97 32.87
CA PHE A 128 -17.96 0.22 32.61
C PHE A 128 -17.37 0.72 33.93
N LEU A 129 -16.05 0.57 34.09
CA LEU A 129 -15.31 1.11 35.22
C LEU A 129 -14.84 2.53 34.85
N GLY A 130 -15.36 3.56 35.53
CA GLY A 130 -14.84 4.93 35.47
C GLY A 130 -14.11 5.30 36.77
N SER A 131 -13.15 6.23 36.72
CA SER A 131 -12.61 6.83 37.94
C SER A 131 -13.72 7.61 38.64
N ASN A 132 -14.24 7.07 39.74
CA ASN A 132 -15.24 7.70 40.57
C ASN A 132 -14.65 8.97 41.23
N LEU A 133 -14.74 10.12 40.58
CA LEU A 133 -14.65 11.41 41.27
C LEU A 133 -16.04 11.68 41.87
N THR A 134 -16.27 11.06 43.03
CA THR A 134 -17.38 11.24 43.99
C THR A 134 -18.81 10.96 43.47
N PRO A 135 -19.52 9.97 44.05
CA PRO A 135 -20.97 9.83 43.84
C PRO A 135 -21.69 11.03 44.49
N VAL A 136 -22.57 11.69 43.74
CA VAL A 136 -23.66 12.52 44.30
C VAL A 136 -24.98 11.77 44.18
#